data_AF-A0A2G5F4A0-F1
#
_entry.id   AF-A0A2G5F4A0-F1
#
_cell.length_a   1.000
_cell.length_b   1.000
_cell.length_c   1.000
_cell.angle_alpha   90.00
_cell.angle_beta   90.00
_cell.angle_gamma   90.00
#
_symmetry.space_group_name_H-M   'P 1'
#
loop_
_entity.id
_entity.type
_entity.pdbx_description
1 polymer ?
#
loop_
_entity_poly.entity_id
_entity_poly.type
_entity_poly.pdbx_seq_one_letter_code
_entity_poly.pdbx_strand_id
1 'polypeptide(L)'
;MGTNKKAGSLAAILLFLCWVGGSLVANRLGYSLAWKVVLAAQVLCWTGQFIGHGVFEKRAPALLDNLTQAFVMAPFFVLLEALHMFCGYEPYPGFHAKVQAKIDAQIKEFREKRQKKAS
;
A
#
# COMPACT_ATOMS: atom_id res chain seq x y z
N MET A 1 -16.38 -18.40 12.70
CA MET A 1 -17.45 -17.90 11.80
C MET A 1 -17.57 -16.37 11.74
N GLY A 2 -17.12 -15.58 12.75
CA GLY A 2 -17.35 -14.12 12.79
C GLY A 2 -16.31 -13.23 12.09
N THR A 3 -15.09 -13.74 11.86
CA THR A 3 -13.94 -12.94 11.38
C THR A 3 -14.08 -12.52 9.91
N ASN A 4 -14.70 -13.36 9.07
CA ASN A 4 -14.92 -13.08 7.65
C ASN A 4 -15.94 -11.96 7.42
N LYS A 5 -16.98 -11.88 8.28
CA LYS A 5 -17.99 -10.82 8.18
C LYS A 5 -17.39 -9.45 8.49
N LYS A 6 -16.54 -9.36 9.52
CA LYS A 6 -15.83 -8.12 9.88
C LYS A 6 -14.90 -7.65 8.75
N ALA A 7 -14.16 -8.56 8.13
CA ALA A 7 -13.30 -8.26 6.98
C ALA A 7 -14.09 -7.73 5.77
N GLY A 8 -15.18 -8.41 5.42
CA GLY A 8 -16.07 -7.97 4.34
C GLY A 8 -16.70 -6.61 4.62
N SER A 9 -17.14 -6.35 5.86
CA SER A 9 -17.69 -5.05 6.25
C SER A 9 -16.67 -3.93 6.18
N LEU A 10 -15.42 -4.14 6.61
CA LEU A 10 -14.38 -3.13 6.52
C LEU A 10 -14.03 -2.82 5.06
N ALA A 11 -13.89 -3.86 4.22
CA ALA A 11 -13.67 -3.68 2.79
C ALA A 11 -14.83 -2.91 2.12
N ALA A 12 -16.08 -3.23 2.47
CA ALA A 12 -17.25 -2.51 1.96
C ALA A 12 -17.27 -1.04 2.39
N ILE A 13 -16.91 -0.74 3.64
CA ILE A 13 -16.80 0.65 4.13
C ILE A 13 -15.71 1.40 3.38
N LEU A 14 -14.52 0.81 3.20
CA LEU A 14 -13.43 1.42 2.45
C LEU A 14 -13.83 1.73 1.00
N LEU A 15 -14.47 0.78 0.32
CA LEU A 15 -14.98 0.97 -1.04
C LEU A 15 -16.06 2.07 -1.09
N PHE A 16 -16.97 2.07 -0.12
CA PHE A 16 -18.02 3.09 -0.02
C PHE A 16 -17.43 4.50 0.21
N LEU A 17 -16.43 4.62 1.08
CA LEU A 17 -15.72 5.88 1.32
C LEU A 17 -14.96 6.35 0.07
N CYS A 18 -14.29 5.45 -0.64
CA CYS A 18 -13.65 5.78 -1.93
C CYS A 18 -14.69 6.26 -2.96
N TRP A 19 -15.84 5.58 -3.05
CA TRP A 19 -16.92 5.95 -3.96
C TRP A 19 -17.51 7.32 -3.63
N VAL A 20 -17.86 7.56 -2.36
CA VAL A 20 -18.41 8.85 -1.90
C VAL A 20 -17.38 9.96 -2.08
N GLY A 21 -16.13 9.75 -1.68
CA GLY A 21 -15.05 10.72 -1.86
C GLY A 21 -14.85 11.08 -3.33
N GLY A 22 -14.75 10.09 -4.22
CA GLY A 22 -14.64 10.30 -5.66
C GLY A 22 -15.86 11.04 -6.24
N SER A 23 -17.06 10.68 -5.80
CA SER A 23 -18.31 11.32 -6.23
C SER A 23 -18.40 12.78 -5.78
N LEU A 24 -17.96 13.09 -4.55
CA LEU A 24 -17.93 14.45 -4.03
C LEU A 24 -16.92 15.32 -4.79
N VAL A 25 -15.72 14.80 -5.07
CA VAL A 25 -14.71 15.50 -5.87
C VAL A 25 -15.23 15.77 -7.28
N ALA A 26 -15.86 14.78 -7.92
CA ALA A 26 -16.45 14.92 -9.25
C ALA A 26 -17.61 15.93 -9.29
N ASN A 27 -18.50 15.93 -8.29
CA ASN A 27 -19.61 16.88 -8.21
C ASN A 27 -19.16 18.30 -7.86
N ARG A 28 -18.12 18.47 -7.05
CA ARG A 28 -17.64 19.80 -6.62
C ARG A 28 -16.81 20.51 -7.67
N LEU A 29 -16.00 19.77 -8.43
CA LEU A 29 -15.09 20.34 -9.43
C LEU A 29 -15.64 20.21 -10.87
N GLY A 30 -16.65 19.37 -11.08
CA GLY A 30 -17.07 18.92 -12.40
C GLY A 30 -16.09 17.89 -12.97
N TYR A 31 -16.61 16.92 -13.72
CA TYR A 31 -15.82 15.77 -14.20
C TYR A 31 -14.53 16.21 -14.95
N SER A 32 -14.64 17.25 -15.80
CA SER A 32 -13.54 17.79 -16.61
C SER A 32 -12.37 18.36 -15.80
N LEU A 33 -12.63 18.96 -14.63
CA LEU A 33 -11.57 19.49 -13.77
C LEU A 33 -11.11 18.42 -12.78
N ALA A 34 -12.02 17.58 -12.29
CA ALA A 34 -11.72 16.49 -11.37
C ALA A 34 -10.68 15.51 -11.94
N TRP A 35 -10.81 15.06 -13.19
CA TRP A 35 -9.84 14.11 -13.77
C TRP A 35 -8.45 14.75 -13.94
N LYS A 36 -8.37 16.05 -14.24
CA LYS A 36 -7.10 16.80 -14.35
C LYS A 36 -6.40 16.90 -13.00
N VAL A 37 -7.16 17.24 -11.95
CA VAL A 37 -6.64 17.33 -10.58
C VAL A 37 -6.16 15.96 -10.11
N VAL A 38 -6.94 14.90 -10.36
CA VAL A 38 -6.55 13.52 -10.01
C VAL A 38 -5.27 13.11 -10.74
N LEU A 39 -5.17 13.34 -12.06
CA LEU A 39 -3.95 13.02 -12.81
C LEU A 39 -2.74 13.81 -12.32
N ALA A 40 -2.91 15.12 -12.09
CA ALA A 40 -1.82 15.96 -11.57
C ALA A 40 -1.34 15.45 -10.21
N ALA A 41 -2.28 15.14 -9.30
CA ALA A 41 -1.95 14.53 -8.01
C ALA A 41 -1.24 13.19 -8.17
N GLN A 42 -1.68 12.33 -9.09
CA GLN A 42 -1.06 11.04 -9.32
C GLN A 42 0.36 11.15 -9.86
N VAL A 43 0.60 12.06 -10.81
CA VAL A 43 1.93 12.35 -11.35
C VAL A 43 2.85 12.88 -10.25
N LEU A 44 2.37 13.80 -9.42
CA LEU A 44 3.14 14.35 -8.30
C LEU A 44 3.47 13.28 -7.26
N CYS A 45 2.49 12.48 -6.86
CA CYS A 45 2.67 11.38 -5.89
C CYS A 45 3.64 10.32 -6.42
N TRP A 46 3.50 9.90 -7.68
CA TRP A 46 4.43 8.94 -8.30
C TRP A 46 5.84 9.51 -8.43
N THR A 47 5.97 10.79 -8.82
CA THR A 47 7.26 11.48 -8.87
C THR A 47 7.91 11.52 -7.49
N GLY A 48 7.16 11.88 -6.46
CA GLY A 48 7.62 11.85 -5.07
C GLY A 48 8.02 10.44 -4.61
N GLN A 49 7.25 9.42 -4.99
CA GLN A 49 7.53 8.02 -4.67
C GLN A 49 8.82 7.54 -5.34
N PHE A 50 9.05 7.85 -6.61
CA PHE A 50 10.29 7.53 -7.31
C PHE A 50 11.49 8.31 -6.78
N ILE A 51 11.33 9.58 -6.44
CA ILE A 51 12.41 10.39 -5.83
C ILE A 51 12.75 9.86 -4.44
N GLY A 52 11.75 9.57 -3.61
CA GLY A 52 11.95 8.98 -2.28
C GLY A 52 12.73 7.66 -2.35
N HIS A 53 12.24 6.71 -3.15
CA HIS A 53 12.89 5.41 -3.27
C HIS A 53 14.23 5.46 -4.02
N GLY A 54 14.33 6.28 -5.07
CA GLY A 54 15.51 6.38 -5.92
C GLY A 54 16.65 7.18 -5.30
N VAL A 55 16.35 8.34 -4.70
CA VAL A 55 17.36 9.26 -4.14
C VAL A 55 17.69 8.93 -2.69
N PHE A 56 16.68 8.74 -1.84
CA PHE A 56 16.90 8.52 -0.41
C PHE A 56 17.19 7.05 -0.08
N GLU A 57 16.43 6.12 -0.67
CA GLU A 57 16.62 4.70 -0.38
C GLU A 57 17.64 4.00 -1.30
N LYS A 58 18.02 4.63 -2.43
CA LYS A 58 18.85 4.04 -3.50
C LYS A 58 18.38 2.63 -3.87
N ARG A 59 17.06 2.41 -3.85
CA ARG A 59 16.44 1.12 -4.10
C ARG A 59 15.64 1.21 -5.39
N ALA A 60 15.67 0.16 -6.21
CA ALA A 60 14.69 0.04 -7.28
C ALA A 60 13.29 0.01 -6.62
N PRO A 61 12.33 0.80 -7.11
CA PRO A 61 10.94 0.68 -6.67
C PRO A 61 10.53 -0.80 -6.80
N ALA A 62 9.88 -1.38 -5.78
CA ALA A 62 9.38 -2.76 -5.88
C ALA A 62 8.43 -2.97 -7.08
N LEU A 63 7.88 -1.87 -7.61
CA LEU A 63 7.15 -1.79 -8.87
C LEU A 63 7.99 -2.20 -10.10
N LEU A 64 9.31 -1.95 -10.12
CA LEU A 64 10.19 -2.33 -11.23
C LEU A 64 10.63 -3.80 -11.18
N ASP A 65 10.68 -4.39 -9.98
CA ASP A 65 11.10 -5.80 -9.83
C ASP A 65 9.94 -6.78 -10.10
N ASN A 66 8.71 -6.45 -9.64
CA ASN A 66 7.52 -7.26 -9.93
C ASN A 66 6.23 -6.43 -9.81
N LEU A 67 5.94 -5.62 -10.84
CA LEU A 67 4.81 -4.68 -10.89
C LEU A 67 3.48 -5.33 -10.50
N THR A 68 3.19 -6.49 -11.07
CA THR A 68 1.95 -7.25 -10.84
C THR A 68 1.81 -7.64 -9.37
N GLN A 69 2.88 -8.13 -8.75
CA GLN A 69 2.86 -8.49 -7.33
C GLN A 69 2.69 -7.26 -6.45
N ALA A 70 3.39 -6.16 -6.75
CA ALA A 70 3.26 -4.92 -5.98
C ALA A 70 1.83 -4.35 -6.06
N PHE A 71 1.23 -4.36 -7.25
CA PHE A 71 -0.12 -3.81 -7.47
C PHE A 71 -1.22 -4.65 -6.84
N VAL A 72 -1.08 -5.98 -6.86
CA VAL A 72 -2.02 -6.89 -6.19
C VAL A 72 -1.82 -6.85 -4.68
N MET A 73 -0.57 -6.91 -4.20
CA MET A 73 -0.29 -7.00 -2.76
C MET A 73 -0.54 -5.72 -2.00
N ALA A 74 -0.36 -4.54 -2.61
CA ALA A 74 -0.53 -3.28 -1.90
C ALA A 74 -1.96 -3.09 -1.34
N PRO A 75 -3.05 -3.29 -2.11
CA PRO A 75 -4.41 -3.29 -1.58
C PRO A 75 -4.63 -4.31 -0.47
N PHE A 76 -4.13 -5.55 -0.62
CA PHE A 76 -4.27 -6.57 0.42
C PHE A 76 -3.51 -6.22 1.70
N PHE A 77 -2.32 -5.65 1.58
CA PHE A 77 -1.51 -5.23 2.71
C PHE A 77 -2.21 -4.12 3.49
N VAL A 78 -2.65 -3.06 2.81
CA VAL A 78 -3.39 -1.94 3.44
C VAL A 78 -4.67 -2.44 4.11
N LEU A 79 -5.41 -3.34 3.45
CA LEU A 79 -6.61 -3.93 4.02
C LEU A 79 -6.29 -4.74 5.28
N LEU A 80 -5.31 -5.65 5.23
CA LEU A 80 -4.90 -6.47 6.37
C LEU A 80 -4.40 -5.62 7.54
N GLU A 81 -3.64 -4.57 7.28
CA GLU A 81 -3.14 -3.64 8.29
C GLU A 81 -4.26 -2.84 8.93
N ALA A 82 -5.21 -2.31 8.15
CA ALA A 82 -6.41 -1.66 8.67
C ALA A 82 -7.26 -2.63 9.51
N LEU A 83 -7.41 -3.87 9.04
CA LEU A 83 -8.10 -4.93 9.77
C LEU A 83 -7.42 -5.24 11.12
N HIS A 84 -6.10 -5.27 11.13
CA HIS A 84 -5.34 -5.48 12.36
C HIS A 84 -5.50 -4.29 13.32
N MET A 85 -5.30 -3.06 12.85
CA MET A 85 -5.37 -1.86 13.69
C MET A 85 -6.78 -1.60 14.24
N PHE A 86 -7.82 -1.73 13.42
CA PHE A 86 -9.19 -1.37 13.81
C PHE A 86 -10.00 -2.52 14.42
N CYS A 87 -9.67 -3.77 14.08
CA CYS A 87 -10.46 -4.93 14.50
C CYS A 87 -9.65 -5.99 15.27
N GLY A 88 -8.34 -5.79 15.46
CA GLY A 88 -7.46 -6.81 16.04
C GLY A 88 -7.45 -8.08 15.21
N TYR A 89 -7.73 -7.98 13.90
CA TYR A 89 -7.84 -9.14 13.04
C TYR A 89 -6.47 -9.78 12.87
N GLU A 90 -6.45 -11.10 13.02
CA GLU A 90 -5.28 -11.90 12.73
C GLU A 90 -5.73 -13.15 11.96
N PRO A 91 -5.23 -13.38 10.74
CA PRO A 91 -5.64 -14.53 9.92
C PRO A 91 -5.44 -15.87 10.64
N TYR A 92 -4.36 -15.99 11.40
CA TYR A 92 -4.04 -17.11 12.29
C TYR A 92 -3.08 -16.62 13.38
N PRO A 93 -3.05 -17.24 14.57
CA PRO A 93 -2.22 -16.78 15.67
C PRO A 93 -0.73 -16.78 15.33
N GLY A 94 -0.07 -15.65 15.59
CA GLY A 94 1.31 -15.35 15.20
C GLY A 94 1.49 -14.89 13.76
N PHE A 95 0.44 -14.52 13.01
CA PHE A 95 0.56 -14.05 11.62
C PHE A 95 1.39 -12.77 11.53
N HIS A 96 1.02 -11.75 12.31
CA HIS A 96 1.73 -10.47 12.29
C HIS A 96 3.20 -10.63 12.70
N ALA A 97 3.48 -11.41 13.73
CA ALA A 97 4.85 -11.71 14.16
C ALA A 97 5.67 -12.42 13.06
N LYS A 98 5.08 -13.38 12.35
CA LYS A 98 5.74 -14.08 11.23
C LYS A 98 5.97 -13.17 10.02
N VAL A 99 5.02 -12.28 9.71
CA VAL A 99 5.15 -11.29 8.65
C VAL A 99 6.27 -10.31 9.00
N GLN A 100 6.27 -9.78 10.22
CA GLN A 100 7.32 -8.87 10.71
C GLN A 100 8.70 -9.53 10.65
N ALA A 101 8.83 -10.77 11.14
CA ALA A 101 10.09 -11.50 11.08
C ALA A 101 10.60 -11.69 9.64
N LYS A 102 9.71 -11.93 8.67
CA LYS A 102 10.07 -12.01 7.24
C LYS A 102 10.52 -10.65 6.69
N ILE A 103 9.83 -9.57 7.04
CA ILE A 103 10.19 -8.20 6.64
C ILE A 103 11.58 -7.86 7.19
N ASP A 104 11.82 -8.09 8.48
CA ASP A 104 13.09 -7.82 9.14
C ASP A 104 14.24 -8.63 8.53
N ALA A 105 14.00 -9.91 8.23
CA ALA A 105 14.97 -10.76 7.55
C ALA A 105 15.32 -10.22 6.15
N GLN A 106 14.33 -9.79 5.36
CA GLN A 106 14.56 -9.19 4.04
C GLN A 106 15.32 -7.86 4.13
N ILE A 107 15.01 -7.02 5.12
CA ILE A 107 15.73 -5.77 5.37
C ILE A 107 17.19 -6.06 5.70
N LYS A 108 17.45 -7.07 6.54
CA LYS A 108 18.81 -7.49 6.91
C LYS A 108 19.58 -8.01 5.69
N GLU A 109 19.00 -8.93 4.93
CA GLU A 109 19.63 -9.47 3.71
C GLU A 109 19.94 -8.36 2.70
N PHE A 110 19.04 -7.38 2.54
CA PHE A 110 19.27 -6.22 1.69
C PHE A 110 20.44 -5.36 2.17
N ARG A 111 20.53 -5.08 3.48
CA ARG A 111 21.65 -4.32 4.09
C ARG A 111 22.98 -5.04 3.88
N GLU A 112 23.02 -6.35 4.08
CA GLU A 112 24.22 -7.18 3.87
C GLU A 112 24.66 -7.19 2.40
N LYS A 113 23.72 -7.36 1.46
CA LYS A 113 23.99 -7.27 0.01
C LYS A 113 24.56 -5.89 -0.37
N ARG A 114 24.06 -4.80 0.23
CA ARG A 114 24.60 -3.45 0.01
C ARG A 114 26.02 -3.28 0.55
N GLN A 115 26.33 -3.80 1.74
CA GLN A 115 27.67 -3.73 2.31
C GLN A 115 28.69 -4.51 1.46
N LYS A 116 28.33 -5.71 1.00
CA LYS A 116 29.20 -6.51 0.10
C LYS A 116 29.43 -5.87 -1.27
N LYS A 117 28.49 -5.06 -1.77
CA LYS A 117 28.62 -4.36 -3.06
C LYS A 117 29.37 -3.02 -2.96
N ALA A 118 29.57 -2.52 -1.74
CA ALA A 118 30.28 -1.28 -1.45
C ALA A 118 31.72 -1.52 -0.93
N SER A 119 32.08 -2.77 -0.66
CA SER A 119 33.43 -3.22 -0.28
C SER A 119 34.12 -3.88 -1.46
#